data_AF-A0A7V8JHT0-F1
#
_entry.id   AF-A0A7V8JHT0-F1
#
_cell.length_a   1.000
_cell.length_b   1.000
_cell.length_c   1.000
_cell.angle_alpha   90.00
_cell.angle_beta   90.00
_cell.angle_gamma   90.00
#
_symmetry.space_group_name_H-M   'P 1'
#
loop_
_entity.id
_entity.type
_entity.pdbx_description
1 polymer ?
#
loop_
_entity_poly.entity_id
_entity_poly.type
_entity_poly.pdbx_seq_one_letter_code
_entity_poly.pdbx_strand_id
1 'polypeptide(L)' 'MTLTYSTYELWQDEKYAVSVTGPEDQALQQIKHYAMVYGQDGPVTVYKRQGRKRIEVMP' A
#
# COMPACT_ATOMS: atom_id res chain seq x y z
N MET A 1 -7.81 -11.09 19.91
CA MET A 1 -6.98 -10.49 18.85
C MET A 1 -7.47 -9.07 18.61
N THR A 2 -6.65 -8.07 18.90
CA THR A 2 -6.93 -6.68 18.49
C THR A 2 -6.69 -6.58 16.99
N LEU A 3 -7.73 -6.23 16.23
CA LEU A 3 -7.60 -5.95 14.80
C LEU A 3 -6.97 -4.56 14.67
N THR A 4 -5.67 -4.51 14.37
CA THR A 4 -5.02 -3.24 14.02
C THR A 4 -5.42 -2.87 12.60
N TYR A 5 -6.06 -1.71 12.45
CA TYR A 5 -6.38 -1.15 11.15
C TYR A 5 -5.18 -0.37 10.62
N SER A 6 -4.79 -0.65 9.39
CA SER A 6 -3.70 0.01 8.69
C SER A 6 -4.17 0.46 7.31
N THR A 7 -3.66 1.60 6.86
CA THR A 7 -3.85 2.10 5.50
C THR A 7 -2.54 1.94 4.75
N TYR A 8 -2.59 1.35 3.56
CA TYR A 8 -1.47 1.28 2.63
C TYR A 8 -1.82 2.05 1.35
N GLU A 9 -0.83 2.73 0.80
CA GLU A 9 -0.94 3.56 -0.40
C GLU A 9 0.03 3.01 -1.46
N LEU A 10 -0.41 2.90 -2.70
CA LEU A 10 0.38 2.52 -3.85
C LEU A 10 0.58 3.75 -4.73
N TRP A 11 1.83 3.98 -5.10
CA TRP A 11 2.28 5.07 -5.94
C TRP A 11 2.96 4.50 -7.18
N GLN A 12 2.72 5.09 -8.34
CA GLN A 12 3.33 4.74 -9.61
C GLN A 12 3.78 6.03 -10.30
N ASP A 13 5.04 6.10 -10.74
CA ASP A 13 5.62 7.32 -11.35
C ASP A 13 5.35 8.58 -10.52
N GLU A 14 5.60 8.49 -9.20
CA GLU A 14 5.38 9.57 -8.22
C GLU A 14 3.92 10.05 -8.08
N LYS A 15 2.97 9.34 -8.70
CA LYS A 15 1.53 9.62 -8.62
C LYS A 15 0.83 8.61 -7.73
N TYR A 16 -0.10 9.10 -6.93
CA TYR A 16 -0.97 8.25 -6.14
C TYR A 16 -1.91 7.45 -7.06
N ALA A 17 -1.89 6.13 -6.94
CA ALA A 17 -2.73 5.24 -7.74
C ALA A 17 -3.92 4.71 -6.92
N VAL A 18 -3.67 4.04 -5.80
CA VAL A 18 -4.71 3.42 -4.98
C VAL A 18 -4.30 3.32 -3.51
N SER A 19 -5.29 3.25 -2.61
CA SER A 19 -5.05 2.88 -1.21
C SER A 19 -5.99 1.78 -0.75
N VAL A 20 -5.53 0.98 0.20
CA VAL A 20 -6.34 -0.02 0.90
C VAL A 20 -6.30 0.26 2.39
N THR A 21 -7.47 0.27 3.03
CA THR A 21 -7.60 0.40 4.48
C THR A 21 -8.37 -0.79 5.03
N GLY A 22 -7.84 -1.41 6.07
CA GLY A 22 -8.47 -2.56 6.70
C GLY A 22 -7.58 -3.20 7.77
N PRO A 23 -7.93 -4.41 8.24
CA PRO A 23 -7.04 -5.19 9.09
C PRO A 23 -5.66 -5.32 8.46
N GLU A 24 -4.61 -5.12 9.27
CA GLU A 24 -3.25 -4.95 8.78
C GLU A 24 -2.79 -5.99 7.76
N ASP A 25 -2.96 -7.28 8.08
CA ASP A 25 -2.59 -8.39 7.19
C ASP A 25 -3.38 -8.37 5.88
N GLN A 26 -4.69 -8.14 5.96
CA GLN A 26 -5.56 -8.11 4.78
C GLN A 26 -5.25 -6.91 3.89
N ALA A 27 -5.04 -5.73 4.49
CA ALA A 27 -4.72 -4.52 3.76
C ALA A 27 -3.34 -4.62 3.07
N LEU A 28 -2.35 -5.22 3.75
CA LEU A 28 -1.04 -5.49 3.18
C LEU A 28 -1.11 -6.50 2.02
N GLN A 29 -1.90 -7.57 2.17
CA GLN A 29 -2.05 -8.57 1.11
C GLN A 29 -2.74 -7.98 -0.13
N GLN A 30 -3.80 -7.18 0.08
CA GLN A 30 -4.51 -6.53 -1.02
C GLN A 30 -3.65 -5.48 -1.74
N ILE A 31 -2.92 -4.63 -1.02
CA ILE A 31 -2.06 -3.63 -1.68
C ILE A 31 -0.91 -4.28 -2.45
N LYS A 32 -0.38 -5.42 -1.97
CA LYS A 32 0.61 -6.22 -2.70
C LYS A 32 0.03 -6.80 -3.99
N HIS A 33 -1.22 -7.28 -3.95
CA HIS A 33 -1.92 -7.72 -5.16
C HIS A 33 -2.04 -6.57 -6.17
N TYR A 34 -2.46 -5.38 -5.75
CA TYR A 34 -2.47 -4.22 -6.64
C TYR A 34 -1.09 -3.86 -7.17
N ALA A 35 -0.04 -3.93 -6.34
CA ALA A 35 1.33 -3.67 -6.79
C ALA A 35 1.78 -4.64 -7.89
N MET A 36 1.38 -5.91 -7.84
CA MET A 36 1.65 -6.86 -8.93
C MET A 36 0.92 -6.52 -10.22
N VAL A 37 -0.28 -5.96 -10.14
CA VAL A 37 -1.07 -5.56 -11.32
C VAL A 37 -0.51 -4.28 -11.94
N TYR A 38 -0.35 -3.21 -11.14
CA TYR A 38 0.16 -1.92 -11.62
C TYR A 38 1.66 -1.99 -11.98
N GLY A 39 2.43 -2.85 -11.31
CA GLY A 39 3.84 -3.08 -11.59
C GLY A 39 4.14 -3.60 -13.00
N GLN A 40 3.12 -4.02 -13.75
CA GLN A 40 3.25 -4.39 -15.16
C GLN A 40 3.47 -3.18 -16.07
N ASP A 41 2.92 -2.02 -15.71
CA ASP A 41 2.97 -0.80 -16.51
C ASP A 41 4.18 0.10 -16.15
N GLY A 42 4.78 -0.11 -14.98
CA GLY A 42 5.92 0.69 -14.51
C GLY A 42 6.28 0.43 -13.04
N PRO A 43 7.35 1.02 -12.51
CA PRO A 43 7.76 0.85 -11.11
C PRO A 43 6.70 1.39 -10.16
N VAL A 44 6.45 0.66 -9.07
CA VAL A 44 5.44 1.00 -8.07
C VAL A 44 6.06 1.00 -6.68
N THR A 45 5.66 1.95 -5.84
CA THR A 45 6.10 2.03 -4.45
C THR A 45 4.89 1.93 -3.54
N VAL A 46 4.98 1.08 -2.52
CA VAL A 46 3.95 0.93 -1.50
C VAL A 46 4.40 1.58 -0.21
N TYR A 47 3.53 2.40 0.38
CA TYR A 47 3.73 3.04 1.67
C TYR A 47 2.67 2.59 2.68
N LYS A 48 3.07 2.33 3.92
CA LYS A 48 2.17 2.24 5.07
C LYS A 48 1.96 3.63 5.65
N ARG A 49 0.69 4.02 5.82
CA ARG A 49 0.32 5.30 6.45
C ARG A 49 0.32 5.14 7.97
N GLN A 50 1.19 5.88 8.66
CA GLN A 50 1.23 5.97 10.12
C GLN A 50 0.94 7.42 10.54
N GLY A 51 -0.35 7.73 10.72
CA GLY A 51 -0.80 9.10 10.98
C GLY A 51 -0.46 10.04 9.82
N ARG A 52 0.38 11.06 10.07
CA ARG A 52 0.86 11.99 9.03
C ARG A 52 2.09 11.48 8.27
N LYS A 53 2.70 10.39 8.70
CA LYS A 53 3.91 9.83 8.07
C LYS A 53 3.56 8.71 7.10
N ARG A 54 4.39 8.56 6.08
CA ARG A 54 4.42 7.42 5.15
C ARG A 54 5.70 6.65 5.41
N ILE A 55 5.58 5.34 5.52
CA ILE A 55 6.72 4.42 5.66
C ILE A 55 6.73 3.55 4.43
N GLU A 56 7.80 3.60 3.65
CA GLU A 56 7.97 2.70 2.51
C GLU A 56 8.04 1.26 3.01
N VAL A 57 7.25 0.39 2.39
CA VAL A 57 7.20 -1.04 2.72
C VAL A 57 7.60 -1.91 1.54
N MET A 58 7.55 -1.37 0.32
CA MET A 58 7.95 -2.08 -0.90
C MET A 58 8.29 -1.07 -1.99
N PRO A 59 9.49 -1.15 -2.60
CA PRO A 59 9.83 -0.45 -3.83
C PRO A 59 9.43 -1.22 -5.09
#